data_AF-A0A436SE49-F1
#
_entry.id   AF-A0A436SE49-F1
#
_cell.length_a   1.000
_cell.length_b   1.000
_cell.length_c   1.000
_cell.angle_alpha   90.00
_cell.angle_beta   90.00
_cell.angle_gamma   90.00
#
_symmetry.space_group_name_H-M   'P 1'
#
loop_
_entity.id
_entity.type
_entity.pdbx_description
1 polymer ?
#
loop_
_entity_poly.entity_id
_entity_poly.type
_entity_poly.pdbx_seq_one_letter_code
_entity_poly.pdbx_strand_id
1 'polypeptide(L)' 'MRSLRMRQHDYQLDGRCVYCRVNLDSLPPDDRTDEHVVPLSLNGTLVIRDGACKECGCRVHVDRNLALRRL' A
#
# COMPACT_ATOMS: atom_id res chain seq x y z
N MET A 1 9.75 -12.66 27.60
CA MET A 1 9.81 -11.99 26.28
C MET A 1 8.67 -10.98 26.19
N ARG A 2 8.94 -9.67 26.15
CA ARG A 2 7.92 -8.68 25.77
C ARG A 2 7.88 -8.64 24.25
N SER A 3 6.80 -9.11 23.63
CA SER A 3 6.60 -8.86 22.22
C SER A 3 6.33 -7.36 22.01
N LEU A 4 7.00 -6.75 21.04
CA LEU A 4 6.65 -5.41 20.59
C LEU A 4 5.36 -5.56 19.77
N ARG A 5 4.25 -5.01 20.28
CA ARG A 5 3.03 -4.89 19.48
C ARG A 5 3.26 -3.81 18.43
N MET A 6 2.95 -4.12 17.18
CA MET A 6 2.98 -3.13 16.11
C MET A 6 1.91 -2.07 16.39
N ARG A 7 2.28 -0.80 16.22
CA ARG A 7 1.32 0.30 16.29
C ARG A 7 0.38 0.21 15.08
N GLN A 8 -0.91 0.46 15.30
CA GLN A 8 -1.89 0.61 14.22
C GLN A 8 -2.03 2.09 13.91
N HIS A 9 -1.91 2.47 12.63
CA HIS A 9 -2.03 3.86 12.23
C HIS A 9 -2.32 4.00 10.73
N ASP A 10 -3.18 4.96 10.43
CA ASP A 10 -3.49 5.38 9.07
C ASP A 10 -2.78 6.71 8.79
N TYR A 11 -1.86 6.71 7.84
CA TYR A 11 -1.13 7.89 7.39
C TYR A 11 -1.86 8.55 6.21
N GLN A 12 -1.84 9.88 6.20
CA GLN A 12 -2.20 10.70 5.05
C GLN A 12 -0.94 11.38 4.49
N LEU A 13 -0.80 11.39 3.18
CA LEU A 13 0.34 12.01 2.48
C LEU A 13 -0.04 13.33 1.81
N ASP A 14 0.94 13.94 1.15
CA ASP A 14 0.85 15.18 0.38
C ASP A 14 0.03 15.05 -0.93
N GLY A 15 -0.89 14.08 -1.01
CA GLY A 15 -1.68 13.82 -2.22
C GLY A 15 -0.84 13.27 -3.38
N ARG A 16 0.35 12.71 -3.12
CA ARG A 16 1.21 12.14 -4.17
C ARG A 16 1.41 10.65 -3.99
N CYS A 17 1.48 9.93 -5.11
CA CYS A 17 1.81 8.50 -5.12
C CYS A 17 3.18 8.27 -4.46
N VAL A 18 3.24 7.35 -3.50
CA VAL A 18 4.51 6.98 -2.81
C VAL A 18 5.56 6.44 -3.77
N TYR A 19 5.15 5.90 -4.91
CA TYR A 19 6.03 5.26 -5.89
C TYR A 19 6.45 6.23 -7.00
N CYS A 20 5.50 6.70 -7.83
CA CYS A 20 5.80 7.51 -9.01
C CYS A 20 5.67 9.02 -8.80
N ARG A 21 5.26 9.47 -7.60
CA ARG A 21 5.09 10.89 -7.23
C ARG A 21 4.08 11.68 -8.07
N VAL A 22 3.26 11.01 -8.89
CA VAL A 22 2.11 11.63 -9.58
C VAL A 22 1.15 12.24 -8.55
N ASN A 23 0.52 13.35 -8.93
CA ASN A 23 -0.50 13.98 -8.11
C ASN A 23 -1.78 13.13 -8.11
N LEU A 24 -2.08 12.48 -6.99
CA LEU A 24 -3.26 11.66 -6.80
C LEU A 24 -4.53 12.50 -6.74
N ASP A 25 -4.47 13.76 -6.30
CA ASP A 25 -5.65 14.63 -6.27
C ASP A 25 -6.24 14.91 -7.66
N SER A 26 -5.43 14.74 -8.71
CA SER A 26 -5.87 14.82 -10.10
C SER A 26 -6.50 13.53 -10.64
N LEU A 27 -6.45 12.42 -9.89
CA LEU A 27 -6.99 11.12 -10.28
C LEU A 27 -8.38 10.89 -9.67
N PRO A 28 -9.27 10.14 -10.34
CA PRO A 28 -10.52 9.66 -9.73
C PRO A 28 -10.23 8.85 -8.45
N PRO A 29 -11.12 8.87 -7.44
CA PRO A 29 -10.95 8.04 -6.24
C PRO A 29 -10.72 6.56 -6.54
N ASP A 30 -11.39 6.01 -7.55
CA ASP A 30 -11.25 4.59 -7.97
C ASP A 30 -9.88 4.24 -8.60
N ASP A 31 -9.07 5.26 -8.90
CA ASP A 31 -7.70 5.11 -9.42
C ASP A 31 -6.63 5.41 -8.36
N ARG A 32 -7.05 5.57 -7.11
CA ARG A 32 -6.20 5.67 -5.93
C ARG A 32 -6.34 4.39 -5.12
N THR A 33 -5.25 3.95 -4.51
CA THR A 33 -5.22 2.71 -3.71
C THR A 33 -4.52 2.96 -2.38
N ASP A 34 -5.05 2.34 -1.34
CA ASP A 34 -4.36 2.26 -0.05
C ASP A 34 -3.11 1.38 -0.16
N GLU A 35 -2.07 1.76 0.57
CA GLU A 35 -0.81 1.02 0.58
C GLU A 35 -0.40 0.66 2.01
N HIS A 36 0.06 -0.57 2.21
CA HIS A 36 0.53 -1.02 3.52
C HIS A 36 2.04 -0.83 3.63
N VAL A 37 2.52 -0.14 4.68
CA VAL A 37 3.97 0.03 4.93
C VAL A 37 4.63 -1.32 5.22
N VAL A 38 3.95 -2.16 5.98
CA VAL A 38 4.30 -3.56 6.17
C VAL A 38 3.15 -4.39 5.62
N PRO A 39 3.40 -5.39 4.76
CA PRO A 39 2.30 -6.07 4.10
C PRO A 39 1.34 -6.78 5.06
N LEU A 40 0.06 -6.81 4.70
CA LEU A 40 -1.00 -7.45 5.48
C LEU A 40 -0.70 -8.94 5.78
N SER A 41 -0.06 -9.65 4.85
CA SER A 41 0.35 -11.05 5.01
C SER A 41 1.38 -11.28 6.13
N LEU A 42 2.03 -10.22 6.60
CA LEU A 42 2.95 -10.23 7.74
C LEU A 42 2.30 -9.60 8.99
N ASN A 43 0.97 -9.52 9.04
CA ASN A 43 0.20 -8.82 10.06
C ASN A 43 0.56 -7.33 10.18
N GLY A 44 0.94 -6.71 9.06
CA GLY A 44 1.17 -5.27 9.01
C GLY A 44 -0.13 -4.49 9.23
N THR A 45 -0.05 -3.43 10.03
CA THR A 45 -1.22 -2.63 10.46
C THR A 45 -1.06 -1.13 10.22
N LEU A 46 -0.02 -0.75 9.48
CA LEU A 46 0.27 0.62 9.09
C LEU A 46 -0.17 0.82 7.65
N VAL A 47 -1.17 1.67 7.46
CA VAL A 47 -1.80 1.92 6.15
C VAL A 47 -1.57 3.37 5.74
N ILE A 48 -1.26 3.58 4.48
CA ILE A 48 -1.23 4.89 3.84
C ILE A 48 -2.51 4.98 3.00
N ARG A 49 -3.44 5.85 3.41
CA ARG A 49 -4.70 6.06 2.69
C ARG A 49 -4.44 6.89 1.44
N ASP A 50 -5.07 6.49 0.32
CA ASP A 50 -4.81 7.11 -0.99
C ASP A 50 -3.30 7.25 -1.26
N GLY A 51 -2.54 6.19 -0.97
CA GLY A 51 -1.08 6.22 -0.96
C GLY A 51 -0.44 5.99 -2.33
N ALA A 52 -1.12 5.28 -3.23
CA ALA A 52 -0.59 4.93 -4.54
C ALA A 52 -1.63 5.13 -5.65
N CYS A 53 -1.16 5.37 -6.87
CA CYS A 53 -2.04 5.25 -8.04
C CYS A 53 -2.26 3.76 -8.34
N LYS A 54 -3.40 3.44 -8.94
CA LYS A 54 -3.78 2.07 -9.30
C LYS A 54 -2.73 1.33 -10.12
N GLU A 55 -2.07 2.01 -11.05
CA GLU A 55 -1.00 1.41 -11.86
C GLU A 55 0.17 0.94 -10.99
N CYS A 56 0.64 1.78 -10.06
CA CYS A 56 1.72 1.43 -9.14
C CYS A 56 1.28 0.38 -8.12
N GLY A 57 0.08 0.52 -7.54
CA GLY A 57 -0.48 -0.47 -6.62
C GLY A 57 -0.57 -1.85 -7.27
N CYS A 58 -1.12 -1.94 -8.49
CA CYS A 58 -1.18 -3.20 -9.22
C CYS A 58 0.21 -3.80 -9.47
N ARG A 59 1.21 -3.02 -9.88
CA ARG A 59 2.56 -3.57 -10.13
C ARG A 59 3.19 -4.19 -8.88
N VAL A 60 3.08 -3.51 -7.74
CA VAL A 60 3.65 -3.98 -6.47
C VAL A 60 2.91 -5.20 -5.93
N HIS A 61 1.59 -5.28 -6.14
CA HIS A 61 0.76 -6.40 -5.66
C HIS A 61 0.68 -7.59 -6.63
N VAL A 62 0.92 -7.40 -7.93
CA VAL A 62 0.89 -8.48 -8.94
C VAL A 62 2.05 -9.47 -8.79
N ASP A 63 3.19 -9.04 -8.24
CA ASP A 63 4.29 -9.96 -7.89
C ASP A 63 3.91 -10.97 -6.79
N ARG A 64 2.79 -10.77 -6.07
CA ARG A 64 2.28 -11.75 -5.09
C ARG A 64 1.52 -12.91 -5.70
N ASN A 65 0.94 -12.76 -6.89
CA ASN A 65 0.15 -13.82 -7.53
C ASN A 65 1.00 -14.76 -8.40
N LEU A 66 2.24 -14.39 -8.75
CA LEU A 66 3.15 -15.31 -9.46
C LEU A 66 3.84 -16.30 -8.51
N ALA A 67 4.07 -15.92 -7.25
CA ALA A 67 4.74 -16.76 -6.26
C ALA A 67 3.87 -17.88 -5.67
N LEU A 68 2.53 -17.78 -5.76
CA LEU A 68 1.59 -18.78 -5.23
C LEU A 68 1.08 -19.79 -6.29
N ARG A 69 1.48 -19.65 -7.56
CA ARG A 69 1.07 -20.57 -8.65
C ARG A 69 2.13 -21.63 -9.01
N ARG A 70 3.17 -21.80 -8.19
CA ARG A 70 4.27 -22.76 -8.40
C ARG A 70 4.47 -23.75 -7.23
N LEU A 71 3.44 -23.95 -6.41
CA LEU A 71 3.40 -25.03 -5.41
C LEU A 71 2.26 -25.99 -5.74
#